data_AF-G8RLG0-F1
#
_entry.id   AF-G8RLG0-F1
#
_cell.length_a   1.000
_cell.length_b   1.000
_cell.length_c   1.000
_cell.angle_alpha   90.00
_cell.angle_beta   90.00
_cell.angle_gamma   90.00
#
_symmetry.space_group_name_H-M   'P 1'
#
loop_
_entity.id
_entity.type
_entity.pdbx_description
1 polymer ?
#
loop_
_entity_poly.entity_id
_entity_poly.type
_entity_poly.pdbx_seq_one_letter_code
_entity_poly.pdbx_strand_id
1 'polypeptide(L)' 'MDDRERVIFEDHEFTVLVEESFPCWEWFIYRGDDEIQNGVSLTERSASEAGMKILAYLQGRT' A
#
# COMPACT_ATOMS: atom_id res chain seq x y z
N MET A 1 -2.43 6.19 -20.34
CA MET A 1 -1.93 5.01 -19.59
C MET A 1 -2.96 4.83 -18.50
N ASP A 2 -3.61 3.66 -18.46
CA ASP A 2 -4.61 3.38 -17.43
C ASP A 2 -3.81 2.80 -16.27
N ASP A 3 -3.07 3.69 -15.61
CA ASP A 3 -2.19 3.35 -14.49
C ASP A 3 -3.10 2.79 -13.40
N ARG A 4 -2.98 1.48 -13.16
CA ARG A 4 -3.85 0.70 -12.26
C ARG A 4 -3.50 0.96 -10.79
N GLU A 5 -3.34 2.23 -10.45
CA GLU A 5 -3.23 2.67 -9.08
C GLU A 5 -4.58 2.39 -8.39
N ARG A 6 -4.51 1.69 -7.26
CA ARG A 6 -5.68 1.30 -6.50
C ARG A 6 -5.47 1.60 -5.02
N VAL A 7 -6.27 2.51 -4.49
CA VAL A 7 -6.40 2.71 -3.05
C VAL A 7 -7.10 1.49 -2.46
N ILE A 8 -6.41 0.78 -1.56
CA ILE A 8 -6.93 -0.41 -0.87
C ILE A 8 -7.39 -0.08 0.56
N PHE A 9 -6.92 1.03 1.12
CA PHE A 9 -7.37 1.54 2.41
C PHE A 9 -7.16 3.06 2.48
N GLU A 10 -8.08 3.76 3.13
CA GLU A 10 -7.97 5.18 3.42
C GLU A 10 -8.73 5.51 4.70
N ASP A 11 -8.10 6.24 5.62
CA ASP A 11 -8.74 6.87 6.77
C ASP A 11 -8.20 8.30 6.99
N HIS A 12 -8.54 8.90 8.14
CA HIS A 12 -8.13 10.26 8.49
C HIS A 12 -6.63 10.46 8.71
N GLU A 13 -5.85 9.40 8.89
CA GLU A 13 -4.40 9.45 9.12
C GLU A 13 -3.62 8.78 7.99
N PHE A 14 -4.09 7.65 7.46
CA PHE A 14 -3.34 6.79 6.55
C PHE A 14 -4.04 6.50 5.23
N THR A 15 -3.24 6.42 4.17
CA THR A 15 -3.66 5.89 2.86
C THR A 15 -2.75 4.75 2.47
N VAL A 16 -3.33 3.65 1.99
CA VAL A 16 -2.58 2.51 1.42
C VAL A 16 -3.02 2.31 -0.01
N LEU A 17 -2.06 2.33 -0.93
CA LEU A 17 -2.29 2.14 -2.35
C LEU A 17 -1.38 1.05 -2.91
N VAL A 18 -1.83 0.44 -4.00
CA VAL A 18 -1.15 -0.61 -4.74
C VAL A 18 -1.12 -0.21 -6.21
N GLU A 19 0.02 -0.39 -6.85
CA GLU A 19 0.26 -0.04 -8.26
C GLU A 19 0.90 -1.21 -9.00
N GLU A 20 0.47 -1.45 -10.24
CA GLU A 20 1.11 -2.44 -11.12
C GLU A 20 2.40 -1.86 -11.71
N SER A 21 3.55 -2.39 -11.29
CA SER A 21 4.89 -2.02 -11.77
C SER A 21 5.54 -3.25 -12.39
N PHE A 22 5.22 -3.57 -13.66
CA PHE A 22 5.64 -4.83 -14.30
C PHE A 22 7.17 -5.05 -14.19
N PRO A 23 7.64 -6.20 -13.68
CA PRO A 23 6.95 -7.49 -13.55
C PRO A 23 6.32 -7.77 -12.18
N CYS A 24 6.12 -6.74 -11.36
CA CYS A 24 5.68 -6.84 -9.98
C CYS A 24 4.56 -5.84 -9.64
N TRP A 25 4.26 -5.73 -8.35
CA TRP A 25 3.28 -4.83 -7.78
C TRP A 25 3.92 -4.06 -6.63
N GLU A 26 3.83 -2.76 -6.68
CA GLU A 26 4.30 -1.86 -5.63
C GLU A 26 3.14 -1.54 -4.70
N TRP A 27 3.46 -1.32 -3.43
CA TRP A 27 2.51 -0.85 -2.44
C TRP A 27 3.15 0.27 -1.63
N PHE A 28 2.32 1.22 -1.21
CA PHE A 28 2.76 2.44 -0.57
C PHE A 28 1.82 2.75 0.59
N ILE A 29 2.38 3.31 1.66
CA ILE A 29 1.66 3.78 2.82
C ILE A 29 2.03 5.25 3.02
N TYR A 30 1.00 6.10 2.99
CA TYR A 30 1.10 7.52 3.25
C TYR A 30 0.51 7.83 4.62
N ARG A 31 1.06 8.85 5.28
CA ARG A 31 0.44 9.53 6.42
C ARG A 31 0.23 10.99 6.03
N GLY A 32 -1.01 11.36 5.73
CA GLY A 32 -1.29 12.61 5.01
C GLY A 32 -0.62 12.59 3.63
N ASP A 33 0.15 13.62 3.29
CA ASP A 33 0.88 13.72 2.01
C ASP A 33 2.26 13.05 2.04
N ASP A 34 2.73 12.59 3.22
CA ASP A 34 4.06 12.01 3.39
C ASP A 34 4.03 10.50 3.15
N GLU A 35 4.82 10.02 2.18
CA GLU A 35 5.11 8.59 2.03
C GLU A 35 5.98 8.14 3.21
N ILE A 36 5.47 7.21 4.02
CA ILE A 36 6.17 6.73 5.22
C ILE A 36 6.75 5.32 5.06
N GLN A 37 6.23 4.55 4.11
CA GLN A 37 6.72 3.22 3.81
C GLN A 37 6.26 2.76 2.43
N ASN A 38 7.10 1.99 1.75
CA ASN A 38 6.74 1.30 0.52
C ASN A 38 7.33 -0.12 0.48
N GLY A 39 6.95 -0.86 -0.55
CA GLY A 39 7.58 -2.13 -0.87
C GLY A 39 7.03 -2.76 -2.13
N VAL A 40 7.56 -3.94 -2.45
CA VAL A 40 7.23 -4.67 -3.67
C VAL A 40 6.72 -6.07 -3.36
N SER A 41 5.91 -6.60 -4.26
CA SER A 41 5.29 -7.91 -4.17
C SER A 41 5.11 -8.52 -5.56
N LEU A 42 5.08 -9.85 -5.63
CA LEU A 42 4.95 -10.55 -6.91
C LEU A 42 3.54 -10.47 -7.51
N THR A 43 2.54 -10.22 -6.68
CA THR A 43 1.12 -10.19 -7.09
C THR A 43 0.39 -9.03 -6.42
N GLU A 44 -0.67 -8.52 -7.05
CA GLU A 44 -1.56 -7.50 -6.46
C GLU A 44 -2.07 -7.93 -5.08
N ARG A 45 -2.44 -9.21 -4.96
CA ARG A 45 -2.95 -9.77 -3.71
C ARG A 45 -1.92 -9.71 -2.60
N SER A 46 -0.69 -10.16 -2.86
CA SER A 46 0.37 -10.14 -1.85
C SER A 46 0.82 -8.72 -1.51
N ALA A 47 0.78 -7.79 -2.48
CA ALA A 47 1.02 -6.36 -2.25
C ALA A 47 -0.02 -5.78 -1.30
N SER A 48 -1.30 -6.09 -1.54
CA SER A 48 -2.40 -5.64 -0.69
C SER A 48 -2.31 -6.19 0.73
N GLU A 49 -2.03 -7.49 0.87
CA GLU A 49 -1.85 -8.14 2.17
C GLU A 49 -0.63 -7.57 2.93
N ALA A 50 0.46 -7.27 2.23
CA ALA A 50 1.66 -6.65 2.82
C ALA A 50 1.36 -5.24 3.34
N GLY A 51 0.75 -4.38 2.52
CA GLY A 51 0.38 -3.02 2.90
C GLY A 51 -0.52 -2.99 4.13
N MET A 52 -1.57 -3.82 4.15
CA MET A 52 -2.49 -3.91 5.30
C MET A 52 -1.82 -4.44 6.57
N LYS A 53 -0.86 -5.37 6.44
CA LYS A 53 -0.15 -5.92 7.60
C LYS A 53 0.78 -4.88 8.23
N ILE A 54 1.46 -4.09 7.42
CA ILE A 54 2.31 -2.99 7.92
C ILE A 54 1.44 -1.87 8.50
N LEU A 55 0.32 -1.53 7.86
CA LEU A 55 -0.65 -0.58 8.43
C LEU A 55 -1.12 -1.02 9.83
N ALA A 56 -1.49 -2.30 10.00
CA ALA A 56 -1.91 -2.81 11.32
C ALA A 56 -0.81 -2.66 12.38
N TYR A 57 0.46 -2.84 12.01
CA TYR A 57 1.60 -2.56 12.88
C TYR A 57 1.71 -1.07 13.22
N LEU A 58 1.61 -0.18 12.23
CA LEU A 58 1.68 1.28 12.44
C LEU A 58 0.55 1.82 13.32
N GLN A 59 -0.64 1.20 13.25
CA GLN A 59 -1.79 1.52 14.09
C GLN A 59 -1.71 0.88 15.50
N GLY A 60 -0.65 0.12 15.81
CA GLY A 60 -0.48 -0.54 17.10
C GLY A 60 -1.45 -1.70 17.35
N ARG A 61 -1.95 -2.37 16.29
CA ARG A 61 -2.97 -3.43 16.35
C ARG A 61 -2.41 -4.86 16.25
N THR A 62 -1.14 -5.07 16.61
CA THR A 62 -0.48 -6.39 16.57
C THR A 62 -0.81 -7.30 17.75
#